data_AF-A0A6H1LA64-F1
#
_entry.id   AF-A0A6H1LA64-F1
#
_cell.length_a   1.000
_cell.length_b   1.000
_cell.length_c   1.000
_cell.angle_alpha   90.00
_cell.angle_beta   90.00
_cell.angle_gamma   90.00
#
_symmetry.space_group_name_H-M   'P 1'
#
loop_
_entity.id
_entity.type
_entity.pdbx_description
1 polymer ?
#
loop_
_entity_poly.entity_id
_entity_poly.type
_entity_poly.pdbx_seq_one_letter_code
_entity_poly.pdbx_strand_id
1 'polypeptide(L)'
;MAAERQQVEVRARRLLGELGAFEPVTDPAGELRRLAGEVLGMKDAAARLVSALESPRYIGANGTEQLRAEIVVYERALDRAVRLLGEMVKLGLEERQVQLAEAHGALVAQVIRAVLADLQLTPEQQARVPEVVPRHLRAIASGEGGGT
;
A
#
# COMPACT_ATOMS: atom_id res chain seq x y z
N MET A 1 -37.21 -22.06 -21.81
CA MET A 1 -37.49 -20.60 -21.88
C MET A 1 -37.91 -20.01 -20.52
N ALA A 2 -39.16 -20.12 -20.05
CA ALA A 2 -39.59 -19.49 -18.78
C ALA A 2 -38.99 -20.17 -17.52
N ALA A 3 -39.07 -21.50 -17.43
CA ALA A 3 -38.51 -22.26 -16.30
C ALA A 3 -36.98 -22.14 -16.17
N GLU A 4 -36.29 -22.00 -17.30
CA GLU A 4 -34.83 -21.89 -17.38
C GLU A 4 -34.35 -20.48 -16.95
N ARG A 5 -35.08 -19.42 -17.35
CA ARG A 5 -34.87 -18.06 -16.81
C ARG A 5 -35.06 -18.03 -15.30
N GLN A 6 -36.07 -18.73 -14.79
CA GLN A 6 -36.37 -18.77 -13.37
C GLN A 6 -35.28 -19.49 -12.57
N GLN A 7 -34.70 -20.57 -13.12
CA GLN A 7 -33.55 -21.26 -12.52
C GLN A 7 -32.28 -20.42 -12.54
N VAL A 8 -32.02 -19.68 -13.62
CA VAL A 8 -30.89 -18.74 -13.71
C VAL A 8 -31.05 -17.61 -12.68
N GLU A 9 -32.25 -17.07 -12.52
CA GLU A 9 -32.53 -15.98 -11.58
C GLU A 9 -32.42 -16.44 -10.11
N VAL A 10 -32.91 -17.63 -9.78
CA VAL A 10 -32.74 -18.23 -8.45
C VAL A 10 -31.26 -18.50 -8.16
N ARG A 11 -30.50 -19.00 -9.13
CA ARG A 11 -29.05 -19.22 -8.98
C ARG A 11 -28.29 -17.91 -8.82
N ALA A 12 -28.66 -16.86 -9.55
CA ALA A 12 -28.07 -15.53 -9.43
C ALA A 12 -28.36 -14.92 -8.05
N ARG A 13 -29.60 -15.00 -7.56
CA ARG A 13 -29.97 -14.52 -6.21
C ARG A 13 -29.26 -15.30 -5.10
N ARG A 14 -29.07 -16.61 -5.28
CA ARG A 14 -28.31 -17.44 -4.35
C ARG A 14 -26.83 -17.04 -4.30
N LEU A 15 -26.20 -16.87 -5.46
CA LEU A 15 -24.81 -16.42 -5.56
C LEU A 15 -24.63 -15.01 -4.96
N LEU A 16 -25.58 -14.10 -5.20
CA LEU A 16 -25.57 -12.77 -4.60
C LEU A 16 -25.77 -12.81 -3.07
N GLY A 17 -26.58 -13.74 -2.56
CA GLY A 17 -26.73 -13.96 -1.12
C GLY A 17 -25.49 -14.60 -0.47
N GLU A 18 -24.81 -15.50 -1.18
CA GLU A 18 -23.56 -16.14 -0.74
C GLU A 18 -22.38 -15.17 -0.70
N LEU A 19 -22.39 -14.13 -1.54
CA LEU A 19 -21.38 -13.08 -1.57
C LEU A 19 -21.48 -12.10 -0.38
N GLY A 20 -22.58 -12.11 0.37
CA GLY A 20 -22.79 -11.24 1.53
C GLY A 20 -22.90 -9.74 1.17
N ALA A 21 -23.18 -8.91 2.17
CA ALA A 21 -23.05 -7.46 2.03
C ALA A 21 -21.56 -7.11 2.11
N PHE A 22 -20.99 -6.60 1.02
CA PHE A 22 -19.62 -6.09 1.03
C PHE A 22 -19.58 -4.75 1.76
N GLU A 23 -18.63 -4.61 2.67
CA GLU A 23 -18.32 -3.31 3.25
C GLU A 23 -17.78 -2.38 2.14
N PRO A 24 -18.29 -1.15 2.03
CA PRO A 24 -17.72 -0.17 1.11
C PRO A 24 -16.25 0.09 1.42
N VAL A 25 -15.42 0.19 0.38
CA VAL A 25 -14.02 0.60 0.54
C VAL A 25 -13.98 2.06 0.99
N THR A 26 -13.49 2.31 2.20
CA THR A 26 -13.44 3.64 2.83
C THR A 26 -12.11 4.36 2.63
N ASP A 27 -11.01 3.62 2.47
CA ASP A 27 -9.67 4.15 2.14
C ASP A 27 -9.10 3.46 0.89
N PRO A 28 -9.57 3.83 -0.31
CA PRO A 28 -9.12 3.21 -1.55
C PRO A 28 -7.63 3.42 -1.83
N ALA A 29 -7.05 4.55 -1.36
CA ALA A 29 -5.62 4.81 -1.53
C ALA A 29 -4.78 3.90 -0.63
N GLY A 30 -5.22 3.66 0.61
CA GLY A 30 -4.58 2.71 1.52
C GLY A 30 -4.66 1.28 1.02
N GLU A 31 -5.82 0.86 0.52
CA GLU A 31 -5.97 -0.47 -0.09
C GLU A 31 -5.07 -0.65 -1.32
N LEU A 32 -4.99 0.37 -2.19
CA LEU A 32 -4.14 0.30 -3.37
C LEU A 32 -2.65 0.16 -3.01
N ARG A 33 -2.19 0.86 -1.96
CA ARG A 33 -0.83 0.71 -1.42
C ARG A 33 -0.58 -0.69 -0.87
N ARG A 34 -1.53 -1.27 -0.12
CA ARG A 34 -1.42 -2.64 0.39
C ARG A 34 -1.30 -3.65 -0.76
N LEU A 35 -2.21 -3.54 -1.72
CA LEU A 35 -2.20 -4.39 -2.92
C LEU A 35 -0.89 -4.26 -3.70
N ALA A 36 -0.34 -3.05 -3.82
CA ALA A 36 0.95 -2.85 -4.46
C ALA A 36 2.08 -3.57 -3.72
N GLY A 37 2.08 -3.53 -2.39
CA GLY A 37 3.01 -4.30 -1.57
C GLY A 37 2.90 -5.81 -1.81
N GLU A 38 1.68 -6.34 -1.86
CA GLU A 38 1.43 -7.76 -2.14
C GLU A 38 1.90 -8.17 -3.53
N VAL A 39 1.62 -7.36 -4.56
CA VAL A 39 2.04 -7.61 -5.94
C VAL A 39 3.56 -7.59 -6.06
N LEU A 40 4.25 -6.67 -5.38
CA LEU A 40 5.71 -6.62 -5.34
C LEU A 40 6.29 -7.83 -4.61
N GLY A 41 5.71 -8.22 -3.48
CA GLY A 41 6.11 -9.43 -2.76
C GLY A 41 5.94 -10.70 -3.59
N MET A 42 4.83 -10.82 -4.33
CA MET A 42 4.60 -11.91 -5.27
C MET A 42 5.63 -11.90 -6.42
N LYS A 43 5.93 -10.73 -6.99
CA LYS A 43 6.96 -10.56 -8.01
C LYS A 43 8.33 -11.02 -7.49
N ASP A 44 8.70 -10.66 -6.26
CA ASP A 44 9.95 -11.08 -5.64
C ASP A 44 10.00 -12.59 -5.38
N ALA A 45 8.89 -13.17 -4.93
CA ALA A 45 8.79 -14.62 -4.76
C ALA A 45 8.93 -15.36 -6.10
N ALA A 46 8.24 -14.90 -7.15
CA ALA A 46 8.34 -15.46 -8.49
C ALA A 46 9.75 -15.30 -9.08
N ALA A 47 10.41 -14.16 -8.83
CA ALA A 47 11.80 -13.94 -9.23
C ALA A 47 12.71 -14.99 -8.60
N ARG A 48 12.56 -15.29 -7.29
CA ARG A 48 13.34 -16.34 -6.62
C ARG A 48 13.11 -17.71 -7.23
N LEU A 49 11.88 -18.05 -7.61
CA LEU A 49 11.57 -19.31 -8.30
C LEU A 49 12.26 -19.38 -9.66
N VAL A 50 12.22 -18.32 -10.46
CA VAL A 50 12.91 -18.25 -11.75
C VAL A 50 14.44 -18.35 -11.58
N SER A 51 15.00 -17.68 -10.58
CA SER A 51 16.44 -17.75 -10.28
C SER A 51 16.92 -19.14 -9.87
N ALA A 52 16.03 -19.98 -9.35
CA ALA A 52 16.34 -21.36 -8.97
C ALA A 52 16.24 -22.35 -10.14
N LEU A 53 15.84 -21.91 -11.34
CA LEU A 53 15.72 -22.79 -12.50
C LEU A 53 17.10 -23.12 -13.10
N GLU A 54 17.37 -24.40 -13.31
CA GLU A 54 18.54 -24.85 -14.07
C GLU A 54 18.41 -24.55 -15.58
N SER A 55 17.18 -24.60 -16.09
CA SER A 55 16.86 -24.30 -17.50
C SER A 55 15.48 -23.66 -17.59
N PRO A 56 15.29 -22.64 -18.45
CA PRO A 56 14.01 -21.98 -18.64
C PRO A 56 12.97 -22.83 -19.38
N ARG A 57 13.41 -23.91 -20.05
CA ARG A 57 12.57 -24.76 -20.90
C ARG A 57 12.71 -26.24 -20.54
N TYR A 58 11.70 -27.02 -20.89
CA TYR A 58 11.68 -28.47 -20.72
C TYR A 58 10.95 -29.14 -21.89
N ILE A 59 11.19 -30.44 -22.10
CA ILE A 59 10.45 -31.23 -23.09
C ILE A 59 9.24 -31.88 -22.41
N GLY A 60 8.04 -31.57 -22.90
CA GLY A 60 6.79 -32.14 -22.40
C GLY A 60 6.61 -33.60 -22.80
N ALA A 61 5.62 -34.27 -22.20
CA ALA A 61 5.32 -35.69 -22.48
C ALA A 61 4.96 -35.99 -23.95
N ASN A 62 4.55 -34.97 -24.70
CA ASN A 62 4.27 -35.00 -26.13
C ASN A 62 5.50 -34.71 -27.02
N GLY A 63 6.70 -34.57 -26.44
CA GLY A 63 7.94 -34.27 -27.16
C GLY A 63 8.13 -32.80 -27.56
N THR A 64 7.21 -31.90 -27.20
CA THR A 64 7.32 -30.47 -27.53
C THR A 64 8.11 -29.72 -26.46
N GLU A 65 8.96 -28.77 -26.86
CA GLU A 65 9.60 -27.84 -25.93
C GLU A 65 8.57 -26.86 -25.36
N GLN A 66 8.58 -26.71 -24.03
CA GLN A 66 7.68 -25.84 -23.28
C GLN A 66 8.44 -24.94 -22.32
N LEU A 67 7.87 -23.77 -22.05
CA LEU A 67 8.37 -22.85 -21.04
C LEU A 67 8.00 -23.34 -19.63
N ARG A 68 8.90 -23.13 -18.67
CA ARG A 68 8.60 -23.38 -17.27
C ARG A 68 7.58 -22.39 -16.71
N ALA A 69 6.66 -22.88 -15.88
CA ALA A 69 5.53 -22.10 -15.37
C ALA A 69 5.99 -20.91 -14.50
N GLU A 70 7.10 -21.06 -13.79
CA GLU A 70 7.73 -20.02 -12.96
C GLU A 70 8.02 -18.76 -13.78
N ILE A 71 8.45 -18.91 -15.04
CA ILE A 71 8.73 -17.79 -15.95
C ILE A 71 7.43 -17.07 -16.29
N VAL A 72 6.35 -17.82 -16.55
CA VAL A 72 5.03 -17.24 -16.84
C VAL A 72 4.47 -16.51 -15.62
N VAL A 73 4.64 -17.08 -14.42
CA VAL A 73 4.21 -16.44 -13.17
C VAL A 73 4.99 -15.15 -12.93
N TYR A 74 6.30 -15.17 -13.14
CA TYR A 74 7.14 -13.99 -12.96
C TYR A 74 6.83 -12.88 -13.96
N GLU A 75 6.67 -13.21 -15.24
CA GLU A 75 6.28 -12.24 -16.29
C GLU A 75 4.94 -11.58 -15.96
N ARG A 76 3.93 -12.36 -15.54
CA ARG A 76 2.63 -11.82 -15.11
C ARG A 76 2.72 -10.94 -13.87
N ALA A 77 3.61 -11.27 -12.94
CA ALA A 77 3.83 -10.45 -11.75
C ALA A 77 4.51 -9.12 -12.11
N LEU A 78 5.45 -9.13 -13.06
CA LEU A 78 6.08 -7.92 -13.60
C LEU A 78 5.06 -7.01 -14.29
N ASP A 79 4.23 -7.53 -15.19
CA ASP A 79 3.19 -6.76 -15.89
C ASP A 79 2.19 -6.13 -14.89
N ARG A 80 1.72 -6.89 -13.90
CA ARG A 80 0.84 -6.36 -12.85
C ARG A 80 1.51 -5.28 -12.01
N ALA A 81 2.77 -5.47 -11.63
CA ALA A 81 3.53 -4.48 -10.87
C ALA A 81 3.65 -3.17 -11.64
N VAL A 82 4.05 -3.22 -12.91
CA VAL A 82 4.18 -2.01 -13.75
C VAL A 82 2.85 -1.29 -13.91
N ARG A 83 1.76 -2.02 -14.18
CA ARG A 83 0.42 -1.42 -14.30
C ARG A 83 -0.01 -0.74 -13.01
N LEU A 84 0.10 -1.46 -11.88
CA LEU A 84 -0.38 -0.96 -10.60
C LEU A 84 0.42 0.26 -10.12
N LEU A 85 1.75 0.21 -10.21
CA LEU A 85 2.62 1.34 -9.89
C LEU A 85 2.38 2.53 -10.83
N GLY A 86 2.17 2.26 -12.13
CA GLY A 86 1.82 3.29 -13.09
C GLY A 86 0.50 3.99 -12.76
N GLU A 87 -0.52 3.25 -12.34
CA GLU A 87 -1.80 3.82 -11.89
C GLU A 87 -1.63 4.65 -10.61
N MET A 88 -0.82 4.19 -9.65
CA MET A 88 -0.54 4.96 -8.41
C MET A 88 0.11 6.31 -8.69
N VAL A 89 1.06 6.36 -9.63
CA VAL A 89 1.70 7.60 -10.09
C VAL A 89 0.68 8.51 -10.80
N LYS A 90 -0.15 7.98 -11.71
CA LYS A 90 -1.19 8.77 -12.40
C LYS A 90 -2.22 9.36 -11.45
N LEU A 91 -2.54 8.65 -10.38
CA LEU A 91 -3.48 9.10 -9.34
C LEU A 91 -2.87 10.16 -8.40
N GLY A 92 -1.59 10.49 -8.55
CA GLY A 92 -0.89 11.48 -7.73
C GLY A 92 -0.85 11.10 -6.25
N LEU A 93 -0.78 9.80 -5.95
CA LEU A 93 -0.86 9.30 -4.57
C LEU A 93 0.37 9.70 -3.74
N GLU A 94 1.53 9.84 -4.39
CA GLU A 94 2.76 10.32 -3.74
C GLU A 94 2.63 11.79 -3.36
N GLU A 95 2.22 12.66 -4.28
CA GLU A 95 2.03 14.09 -3.98
C GLU A 95 0.98 14.28 -2.89
N ARG A 96 -0.12 13.53 -2.96
CA ARG A 96 -1.17 13.60 -1.93
C ARG A 96 -0.68 13.13 -0.56
N GLN A 97 0.17 12.11 -0.52
CA GLN A 97 0.75 11.64 0.74
C GLN A 97 1.70 12.67 1.35
N VAL A 98 2.56 13.29 0.54
CA VAL A 98 3.45 14.37 0.97
C VAL A 98 2.63 15.56 1.47
N GLN A 99 1.62 16.01 0.72
CA GLN A 99 0.74 17.11 1.12
C GLN A 99 0.01 16.83 2.44
N LEU A 100 -0.47 15.59 2.65
CA LEU A 100 -1.09 15.19 3.91
C LEU A 100 -0.09 15.22 5.07
N ALA A 101 1.13 14.72 4.85
CA ALA A 101 2.19 14.75 5.86
C ALA A 101 2.60 16.18 6.23
N GLU A 102 2.72 17.07 5.24
CA GLU A 102 3.00 18.50 5.43
C GLU A 102 1.87 19.20 6.19
N ALA A 103 0.61 18.95 5.82
CA ALA A 103 -0.56 19.51 6.50
C ALA A 103 -0.63 19.06 7.96
N HIS A 104 -0.37 17.78 8.23
CA HIS A 104 -0.28 17.26 9.60
C HIS A 104 0.88 17.89 10.38
N GLY A 105 2.05 18.02 9.76
CA GLY A 105 3.20 18.70 10.38
C GLY A 105 2.91 20.15 10.73
N ALA A 106 2.23 20.87 9.83
CA ALA A 106 1.79 22.25 10.06
C ALA A 106 0.80 22.35 11.23
N LEU A 107 -0.16 21.42 11.32
CA LEU A 107 -1.14 21.37 12.41
C LEU A 107 -0.45 21.12 13.76
N VAL A 108 0.45 20.14 13.83
CA VAL A 108 1.23 19.85 15.05
C VAL A 108 2.05 21.06 15.47
N ALA A 109 2.73 21.71 14.52
CA ALA A 109 3.51 22.92 14.80
C ALA A 109 2.64 24.08 15.29
N GLN A 110 1.42 24.23 14.74
CA GLN A 110 0.46 25.22 15.19
C GLN A 110 0.01 24.96 16.63
N VAL A 111 -0.32 23.71 16.97
CA VAL A 111 -0.70 23.32 18.34
C VAL A 111 0.44 23.58 19.32
N ILE A 112 1.67 23.19 18.98
CA ILE A 112 2.83 23.45 19.84
C ILE A 112 3.01 24.96 20.08
N ARG A 113 2.89 25.79 19.04
CA ARG A 113 2.98 27.25 19.19
C ARG A 113 1.89 27.82 20.09
N ALA A 114 0.65 27.34 19.94
CA ALA A 114 -0.46 27.77 20.80
C ALA A 114 -0.20 27.40 22.27
N VAL A 115 0.20 26.16 22.53
CA VAL A 115 0.55 25.69 23.88
C VAL A 115 1.67 26.55 24.49
N LEU A 116 2.75 26.81 23.75
CA LEU A 116 3.86 27.62 24.25
C LEU A 116 3.47 29.09 24.51
N ALA A 117 2.55 29.64 23.72
CA ALA A 117 2.02 30.98 23.95
C ALA A 117 1.18 31.05 25.24
N ASP A 118 0.38 30.01 25.51
CA ASP A 118 -0.46 29.93 26.71
C ASP A 118 0.34 29.69 28.00
N LEU A 119 1.56 29.12 27.89
CA LEU A 119 2.43 28.81 29.04
C LEU A 119 3.17 30.02 29.64
N GLN A 120 3.03 31.21 29.05
CA GLN A 120 3.59 32.47 29.58
C GLN A 120 5.09 32.37 29.93
N LEU A 121 5.89 31.84 29.00
CA LEU A 121 7.33 31.61 29.20
C LEU A 121 8.11 32.91 29.50
N THR A 122 9.13 32.83 30.35
CA THR A 122 10.07 33.95 30.54
C THR A 122 10.89 34.20 29.26
N PRO A 123 11.50 35.38 29.09
CA PRO A 123 12.35 35.66 27.92
C PRO A 123 13.46 34.63 27.72
N GLU A 124 14.08 34.18 28.82
CA GLU A 124 15.14 33.17 28.80
C GLU A 124 14.62 31.79 28.39
N GLN A 125 13.41 31.42 28.82
CA GLN A 125 12.76 30.17 28.42
C GLN A 125 12.33 30.20 26.95
N GLN A 126 11.76 31.31 26.51
CA GLN A 126 11.35 31.53 25.12
C GLN A 126 12.54 31.44 24.16
N ALA A 127 13.71 31.96 24.56
CA ALA A 127 14.94 31.87 23.77
C ALA A 127 15.41 30.42 23.52
N ARG A 128 15.02 29.47 24.38
CA ARG A 128 15.38 28.05 24.25
C ARG A 128 14.42 27.25 23.38
N VAL A 129 13.21 27.76 23.11
CA VAL A 129 12.18 27.06 22.33
C VAL A 129 12.67 26.59 20.94
N PRO A 130 13.37 27.41 20.14
CA PRO A 130 13.84 27.01 18.81
C PRO A 130 14.89 25.90 18.83
N GLU A 131 15.53 25.65 19.98
CA GLU A 131 16.50 24.55 20.15
C GLU A 131 15.80 23.29 20.67
N VAL A 132 15.00 23.44 21.74
CA VAL A 132 14.40 22.33 22.49
C VAL A 132 13.35 21.61 21.65
N VAL A 133 12.42 22.34 21.02
CA VAL A 133 11.31 21.72 20.29
C VAL A 133 11.80 20.88 19.10
N PRO A 134 12.66 21.39 18.20
CA PRO A 134 13.16 20.58 17.09
C PRO A 134 14.03 19.41 17.52
N ARG A 135 14.73 19.50 18.66
CA ARG A 135 15.50 18.37 19.21
C ARG A 135 14.57 17.20 19.56
N HIS A 136 13.46 17.47 20.25
CA HIS A 136 12.51 16.41 20.63
C HIS A 136 11.74 15.86 19.43
N LEU A 137 11.33 16.71 18.48
CA LEU A 137 10.68 16.25 17.25
C LEU A 137 11.59 15.34 16.42
N ARG A 138 12.90 15.65 16.33
CA ARG A 138 13.87 14.78 15.66
C ARG A 138 14.05 13.45 16.40
N ALA A 139 14.12 13.44 17.73
CA ALA A 139 14.24 12.20 18.50
C ALA A 139 13.07 11.23 18.24
N ILE A 140 11.85 11.75 18.07
CA ILE A 140 10.68 10.94 17.67
C ILE A 140 10.84 10.42 16.24
N ALA A 141 11.27 11.26 15.30
CA ALA A 141 11.46 10.88 13.90
C ALA A 141 12.56 9.81 13.70
N SER A 142 13.59 9.81 14.54
CA SER A 142 14.67 8.81 14.53
C SER A 142 14.29 7.45 15.13
N GLY A 143 13.10 7.32 15.75
CA GLY A 143 12.69 6.11 16.48
C GLY A 143 13.31 5.97 17.87
N GLU A 144 14.05 6.98 18.35
CA GLU A 144 14.74 6.97 19.66
C GLU A 144 13.82 7.40 20.83
N GLY A 145 12.61 7.90 20.52
CA GLY A 145 11.65 8.40 21.52
C GLY A 145 10.59 7.40 22.00
N GLY A 146 10.59 6.15 21.50
CA GLY A 146 9.60 5.13 21.85
C GLY A 146 10.01 4.29 23.05
N GLY A 147 10.14 4.92 24.22
CA GLY A 147 10.48 4.23 25.46
C GLY A 147 9.92 4.95 26.66
N THR A 148 8.64 4.74 26.95
CA THR A 148 8.01 4.74 28.29
C THR A 148 6.59 4.22 28.17
#